data_AF-A0A2R6EQD5-F1
#
_entry.id   AF-A0A2R6EQD5-F1
#
_cell.length_a   1.000
_cell.length_b   1.000
_cell.length_c   1.000
_cell.angle_alpha   90.00
_cell.angle_beta   90.00
_cell.angle_gamma   90.00
#
_symmetry.space_group_name_H-M   'P 1'
#
loop_
_entity.id
_entity.type
_entity.pdbx_description
1 polymer ?
#
loop_
_entity_poly.entity_id
_entity_poly.type
_entity_poly.pdbx_seq_one_letter_code
_entity_poly.pdbx_strand_id
1 'polypeptide(L)' 'MHVYKAVTVFSTLFAIVAVVVGFVLLDEATQRATAAPEEVNVALAVAGLLAIAAGAGTYAFSTRFRAAGMGNHKDEAD' A
#
# COMPACT_ATOMS: atom_id res chain seq x y z
N MET A 1 9.51 17.29 13.70
CA MET A 1 8.08 16.88 13.76
C MET A 1 7.43 16.67 12.38
N HIS A 2 7.65 17.53 11.36
CA HIS A 2 6.94 17.44 10.07
C HIS A 2 7.26 16.21 9.20
N VAL A 3 8.52 15.77 9.14
CA VAL A 3 8.93 14.65 8.27
C VAL A 3 8.25 13.35 8.67
N TYR A 4 8.19 13.05 9.96
CA TYR A 4 7.48 11.86 10.47
C TYR A 4 6.00 11.85 10.06
N LYS A 5 5.30 12.96 10.31
CA LYS A 5 3.87 13.07 9.99
C LYS A 5 3.61 12.93 8.49
N ALA A 6 4.45 13.57 7.67
CA ALA A 6 4.40 13.44 6.23
C ALA A 6 4.64 11.98 5.80
N VAL A 7 5.73 11.34 6.24
CA VAL A 7 6.06 9.97 5.86
C VAL A 7 4.93 9.01 6.20
N THR A 8 4.40 9.04 7.43
CA THR A 8 3.34 8.12 7.83
C THR A 8 2.05 8.35 7.03
N VAL A 9 1.59 9.60 6.90
CA VAL A 9 0.34 9.92 6.19
C VAL A 9 0.44 9.66 4.69
N PHE A 10 1.52 10.08 4.04
CA PHE A 10 1.72 9.84 2.61
C PHE A 10 1.91 8.36 2.33
N SER A 11 2.56 7.60 3.22
CA SER A 11 2.72 6.15 3.04
C SER A 11 1.40 5.41 3.18
N THR A 12 0.56 5.74 4.18
CA THR A 12 -0.77 5.12 4.30
C THR A 12 -1.68 5.52 3.15
N LEU A 13 -1.66 6.79 2.73
CA LEU A 13 -2.42 7.25 1.56
C LEU A 13 -2.00 6.50 0.29
N PHE A 14 -0.69 6.43 0.01
CA PHE A 14 -0.16 5.71 -1.14
C PHE A 14 -0.49 4.22 -1.08
N ALA A 15 -0.36 3.60 0.10
CA ALA A 15 -0.70 2.19 0.29
C ALA A 15 -2.17 1.92 -0.05
N ILE A 16 -3.09 2.75 0.44
CA ILE A 16 -4.52 2.61 0.14
C ILE A 16 -4.79 2.79 -1.35
N VAL A 17 -4.25 3.84 -1.96
CA VAL A 17 -4.43 4.11 -3.40
C VAL A 17 -3.90 2.95 -4.25
N ALA A 18 -2.71 2.44 -3.96
CA ALA A 18 -2.12 1.33 -4.68
C ALA A 18 -2.96 0.05 -4.56
N VAL A 19 -3.49 -0.25 -3.37
CA VAL A 19 -4.38 -1.40 -3.17
C VAL A 19 -5.69 -1.23 -3.94
N VAL A 20 -6.33 -0.06 -3.88
CA VAL A 20 -7.58 0.21 -4.61
C VAL A 20 -7.37 0.08 -6.12
N VAL A 21 -6.30 0.69 -6.66
CA VAL A 21 -5.94 0.56 -8.08
C VAL A 21 -5.71 -0.90 -8.44
N GLY A 22 -5.00 -1.66 -7.60
CA GLY A 22 -4.77 -3.08 -7.85
C GLY A 22 -6.05 -3.92 -7.91
N PHE A 23 -7.04 -3.63 -7.06
CA PHE A 23 -8.35 -4.26 -7.14
C PHE A 23 -9.13 -3.86 -8.39
N VAL A 24 -9.10 -2.59 -8.79
CA VAL A 24 -9.74 -2.14 -10.04
C VAL A 24 -9.12 -2.86 -11.25
N LEU A 25 -7.79 -3.01 -11.29
CA LEU A 25 -7.12 -3.76 -12.34
C LEU A 25 -7.51 -5.24 -12.33
N LEU A 26 -7.64 -5.87 -11.16
CA LEU A 26 -8.12 -7.26 -11.08
C LEU A 26 -9.58 -7.39 -11.53
N ASP A 27 -10.43 -6.41 -11.21
CA ASP A 27 -11.83 -6.40 -11.61
C ASP A 27 -11.97 -6.36 -13.14
N GLU A 28 -11.24 -5.45 -13.78
CA GLU A 28 -11.18 -5.35 -15.24
C GLU A 28 -10.54 -6.59 -15.89
N ALA A 29 -9.49 -7.16 -15.27
CA ALA A 29 -8.79 -8.32 -15.81
C ALA A 29 -9.67 -9.57 -15.86
N THR A 30 -10.62 -9.66 -14.92
CA THR A 30 -11.46 -10.84 -14.69
C THR A 30 -12.92 -10.61 -15.05
N GLN A 31 -13.26 -9.43 -15.58
CA GLN A 31 -14.63 -8.97 -15.77
C GLN A 31 -15.47 -9.17 -14.49
N ARG A 32 -15.03 -8.65 -13.35
CA ARG A 32 -15.68 -8.89 -12.04
C ARG A 32 -15.79 -10.37 -11.69
N ALA A 33 -14.72 -11.12 -11.95
CA ALA A 33 -14.64 -12.56 -11.75
C ALA A 33 -15.67 -13.41 -12.55
N THR A 34 -16.22 -12.87 -13.65
CA THR A 34 -17.12 -13.64 -14.54
C THR A 34 -16.44 -14.17 -15.81
N ALA A 35 -15.24 -13.69 -16.14
CA ALA A 35 -14.50 -14.13 -17.32
C ALA A 35 -14.14 -15.63 -17.23
N ALA A 36 -14.20 -16.34 -18.36
CA ALA A 36 -13.61 -17.67 -18.46
C ALA A 36 -12.07 -17.58 -18.31
N PRO A 37 -11.37 -18.63 -17.87
CA PRO A 37 -9.91 -18.59 -17.67
C PRO A 37 -9.11 -18.17 -18.90
N GLU A 38 -9.57 -18.54 -20.10
CA GLU A 38 -8.99 -18.12 -21.38
C GLU A 38 -9.21 -16.65 -21.75
N GLU A 39 -10.21 -16.00 -21.14
CA GLU A 39 -10.56 -14.60 -21.39
C GLU A 39 -9.89 -13.63 -20.40
N VAL A 40 -9.29 -14.16 -19.33
CA VAL A 40 -8.62 -13.35 -18.32
C VAL A 40 -7.40 -12.64 -18.91
N ASN A 41 -7.36 -11.32 -18.75
CA ASN A 41 -6.18 -10.56 -19.12
C ASN A 41 -5.07 -10.74 -18.09
N VAL A 42 -4.18 -11.71 -18.34
CA VAL A 42 -3.08 -12.07 -17.42
C VAL A 42 -2.16 -10.89 -17.12
N ALA A 43 -1.85 -10.05 -18.11
CA ALA A 43 -0.97 -8.90 -17.91
C ALA A 43 -1.59 -7.89 -16.93
N LEU A 44 -2.87 -7.60 -17.09
CA LEU A 44 -3.61 -6.69 -16.22
C LEU A 44 -3.76 -7.28 -14.80
N ALA A 45 -4.03 -8.59 -14.70
CA ALA A 45 -4.11 -9.29 -13.42
C ALA A 45 -2.78 -9.23 -12.64
N VAL A 46 -1.66 -9.49 -13.32
CA VAL A 46 -0.32 -9.39 -12.72
C VAL A 46 -0.04 -7.95 -12.28
N ALA A 47 -0.35 -6.96 -13.10
CA ALA A 47 -0.20 -5.55 -12.72
C ALA A 47 -1.02 -5.20 -11.46
N GLY A 48 -2.25 -5.70 -11.37
CA GLY A 48 -3.11 -5.53 -10.19
C GLY A 48 -2.52 -6.16 -8.93
N LEU A 49 -2.03 -7.40 -9.02
CA LEU A 49 -1.36 -8.09 -7.90
C LEU A 49 -0.08 -7.36 -7.45
N LEU A 50 0.72 -6.88 -8.39
CA LEU A 50 1.92 -6.10 -8.08
C LEU A 50 1.59 -4.78 -7.39
N ALA A 51 0.52 -4.09 -7.82
CA ALA A 51 0.06 -2.87 -7.18
C ALA A 51 -0.40 -3.13 -5.72
N ILE A 52 -1.14 -4.22 -5.48
CA ILE A 52 -1.53 -4.64 -4.12
C ILE A 52 -0.30 -4.94 -3.27
N ALA A 53 0.64 -5.73 -3.80
CA ALA A 53 1.87 -6.09 -3.09
C ALA A 53 2.72 -4.85 -2.76
N ALA A 54 2.82 -3.89 -3.69
CA ALA A 54 3.53 -2.63 -3.48
C ALA A 54 2.86 -1.76 -2.40
N GLY A 55 1.52 -1.66 -2.41
CA GLY A 55 0.77 -0.95 -1.38
C GLY A 55 0.92 -1.58 0.01
N ALA A 56 0.77 -2.91 0.09
CA ALA A 56 0.97 -3.67 1.32
C ALA A 56 2.42 -3.55 1.84
N GLY A 57 3.40 -3.63 0.95
CA GLY A 57 4.81 -3.39 1.26
C GLY A 57 5.02 -2.00 1.83
N THR A 58 4.51 -0.96 1.16
CA THR A 58 4.62 0.43 1.62
C THR A 58 4.07 0.61 3.03
N TYR A 59 2.90 0.03 3.33
CA TYR A 59 2.32 0.05 4.67
C TYR A 59 3.17 -0.71 5.71
N ALA A 60 3.66 -1.91 5.35
CA ALA A 60 4.49 -2.73 6.24
C ALA A 60 5.87 -2.09 6.53
N PHE A 61 6.40 -1.28 5.62
CA PHE A 61 7.62 -0.51 5.83
C PHE A 61 7.36 0.78 6.60
N SER A 62 6.24 1.47 6.35
CA SER A 62 5.90 2.71 7.05
C SER A 62 5.71 2.48 8.55
N THR A 63 5.11 1.36 8.93
CA THR A 63 4.94 0.96 10.34
C THR A 63 6.25 0.62 11.05
N ARG A 64 7.30 0.27 10.31
CA ARG A 64 8.65 -0.02 10.85
C ARG A 64 9.61 1.15 10.77
N PHE A 65 9.20 2.25 10.13
CA PHE A 65 10.05 3.41 9.94
C PHE A 65 10.41 4.05 11.28
N ARG A 66 11.72 4.18 11.55
CA ARG A 66 12.29 4.91 12.69
C ARG A 66 13.16 6.06 12.19
N ALA A 67 12.96 7.26 12.74
CA ALA A 67 13.71 8.47 12.40
C ALA A 67 14.45 9.02 13.64
N ALA A 68 15.53 9.77 13.43
CA ALA A 68 16.24 10.46 14.51
C ALA A 68 15.27 11.38 15.28
N GLY A 69 15.21 11.22 16.61
CA GLY A 69 14.22 11.89 17.48
C GLY A 69 12.97 11.07 17.81
N MET A 70 12.90 9.79 17.41
CA MET A 70 11.79 8.88 17.70
C MET A 70 12.01 8.05 18.99
N GLY A 71 12.49 8.71 20.05
CA GLY A 71 12.60 8.17 21.41
C GLY A 71 11.41 8.62 22.26
N ASN A 72 11.02 7.80 23.25
CA ASN A 72 9.85 8.07 24.09
C ASN A 72 9.95 9.46 24.75
N HIS A 73 8.95 10.33 24.57
CA HIS A 73 8.77 11.58 25.34
C HIS A 73 8.34 11.31 26.80
N LYS A 74 8.83 10.22 27.39
CA LYS A 74 8.43 9.76 28.73
C LYS A 74 9.52 9.98 29.78
N ASP A 75 10.69 10.45 29.38
CA ASP A 75 11.85 10.68 30.27
C ASP A 75 12.06 12.17 30.61
N GLU A 76 11.22 13.10 30.12
CA GLU A 76 11.30 14.55 30.43
C GLU A 76 10.36 14.99 31.58
N ALA A 77 9.73 14.05 32.28
CA ALA A 77 8.75 14.32 33.34
C ALA A 77 9.09 13.68 34.71
N ASP A 78 10.38 13.50 35.00
CA ASP A 78 10.92 13.26 36.36
C ASP A 78 11.97 14.33 36.71
#